data_AF-A0A836TXH3-F1
#
_entry.id   AF-A0A836TXH3-F1
#
_cell.length_a   1.000
_cell.length_b   1.000
_cell.length_c   1.000
_cell.angle_alpha   90.00
_cell.angle_beta   90.00
_cell.angle_gamma   90.00
#
_symmetry.space_group_name_H-M   'P 1'
#
loop_
_entity.id
_entity.type
_entity.pdbx_description
1 polymer ?
#
loop_
_entity_poly.entity_id
_entity_poly.type
_entity_poly.pdbx_seq_one_letter_code
_entity_poly.pdbx_strand_id
1 'polypeptide(L)'
;MGAWLRRVLFDEILPVVDGRVVDSASFATATLERFANPFQRHRLADIALHHETKVATRLMPTYHEYVERFDEPPPLLGEILQPYLHSSN
;
A
#
# COMPACT_ATOMS: atom_id res chain seq x y z
N MET A 1 -7.86 -4.81 -12.79
CA MET A 1 -6.67 -4.27 -12.09
C MET A 1 -5.49 -5.21 -12.27
N GLY A 2 -4.28 -4.68 -12.42
CA GLY A 2 -3.10 -5.45 -12.83
C GLY A 2 -2.54 -6.37 -11.74
N ALA A 3 -1.82 -7.41 -12.16
CA ALA A 3 -1.19 -8.40 -11.27
C ALA A 3 -0.20 -7.76 -10.28
N TRP A 4 0.51 -6.71 -10.70
CA TRP A 4 1.46 -5.98 -9.84
C TRP A 4 0.77 -5.40 -8.59
N LEU A 5 -0.33 -4.66 -8.75
CA LEU A 5 -1.05 -4.06 -7.60
C LEU A 5 -1.61 -5.12 -6.66
N ARG A 6 -2.06 -6.27 -7.20
CA ARG A 6 -2.52 -7.39 -6.37
C ARG A 6 -1.37 -7.95 -5.51
N ARG A 7 -0.17 -8.11 -6.08
CA ARG A 7 1.00 -8.56 -5.30
C ARG A 7 1.34 -7.60 -4.17
N VAL A 8 1.45 -6.29 -4.44
CA VAL A 8 1.70 -5.29 -3.39
C VAL A 8 0.66 -5.38 -2.27
N LEU A 9 -0.62 -5.49 -2.63
CA LEU A 9 -1.69 -5.55 -1.63
C LEU A 9 -1.69 -6.85 -0.84
N PHE A 10 -1.64 -8.01 -1.48
CA PHE A 10 -1.88 -9.30 -0.83
C PHE A 10 -0.62 -9.96 -0.27
N ASP A 11 0.53 -9.72 -0.90
CA ASP A 11 1.79 -10.37 -0.51
C ASP A 11 2.61 -9.48 0.43
N GLU A 12 2.44 -8.15 0.37
CA GLU A 12 3.27 -7.19 1.13
C GLU A 12 2.47 -6.38 2.16
N ILE A 13 1.33 -5.78 1.79
CA ILE A 13 0.54 -4.94 2.71
C ILE A 13 -0.35 -5.79 3.62
N LEU A 14 -1.07 -6.76 3.06
CA LEU A 14 -2.04 -7.58 3.79
C LEU A 14 -1.41 -8.31 4.97
N PRO A 15 -0.25 -9.00 4.84
CA PRO A 15 0.35 -9.72 5.95
C PRO A 15 0.71 -8.82 7.13
N VAL A 16 1.01 -7.53 6.88
CA VAL A 16 1.32 -6.54 7.91
C VAL A 16 0.07 -6.10 8.67
N VAL A 17 -1.06 -5.93 7.99
CA VAL A 17 -2.32 -5.52 8.63
C VAL A 17 -3.15 -6.69 9.17
N ASP A 18 -2.84 -7.91 8.73
CA ASP A 18 -3.58 -9.10 9.12
C ASP A 18 -3.47 -9.37 10.62
N GLY A 19 -4.56 -9.81 11.23
CA GLY A 19 -4.68 -9.99 12.68
C GLY A 19 -5.05 -8.72 13.47
N ARG A 20 -5.06 -7.53 12.86
CA ARG A 20 -5.58 -6.29 13.47
C ARG A 20 -7.03 -6.00 13.14
N VAL A 21 -7.51 -6.57 12.04
CA VAL A 21 -8.87 -6.37 11.54
C VAL A 21 -9.47 -7.71 11.14
N VAL A 22 -10.79 -7.82 11.28
CA VAL A 22 -11.53 -8.99 10.81
C VAL A 22 -11.65 -8.92 9.28
N ASP A 23 -11.37 -10.04 8.62
CA ASP A 23 -11.60 -10.22 7.18
C ASP A 23 -10.84 -9.24 6.27
N SER A 24 -9.56 -9.03 6.60
CA SER A 24 -8.61 -8.16 5.89
C SER A 24 -8.55 -8.46 4.37
N ALA A 25 -8.57 -9.73 3.98
CA ALA A 25 -8.48 -10.18 2.59
C ALA A 25 -9.73 -9.82 1.76
N SER A 26 -10.93 -9.98 2.35
CA SER A 26 -12.18 -9.56 1.73
C SER A 26 -12.23 -8.04 1.58
N PHE A 27 -11.78 -7.30 2.59
CA PHE A 27 -11.68 -5.84 2.52
C PHE A 27 -10.74 -5.37 1.39
N ALA A 28 -9.58 -6.01 1.24
CA ALA A 28 -8.65 -5.72 0.13
C ALA A 28 -9.31 -6.00 -1.24
N THR A 29 -10.08 -7.09 -1.34
CA THR A 29 -10.80 -7.47 -2.57
C THR A 29 -11.88 -6.45 -2.92
N ALA A 30 -12.75 -6.10 -1.96
CA ALA A 30 -13.79 -5.10 -2.13
C ALA A 30 -13.23 -3.70 -2.47
N THR A 31 -12.05 -3.36 -1.93
CA THR A 31 -11.36 -2.10 -2.27
C THR A 31 -10.95 -2.06 -3.74
N LEU A 32 -10.42 -3.16 -4.28
CA LEU A 32 -10.08 -3.26 -5.70
C LEU A 32 -11.31 -3.19 -6.61
N GLU A 33 -12.43 -3.77 -6.20
CA GLU A 33 -13.71 -3.68 -6.92
C GLU A 33 -14.21 -2.23 -6.96
N ARG A 34 -14.10 -1.49 -5.85
CA ARG A 34 -14.43 -0.06 -5.80
C ARG A 34 -13.58 0.76 -6.76
N PHE A 35 -12.27 0.52 -6.82
CA PHE A 35 -11.39 1.21 -7.76
C PHE A 35 -11.66 0.87 -9.23
N ALA A 36 -12.23 -0.32 -9.50
CA ALA A 36 -12.61 -0.73 -10.85
C ALA A 36 -13.98 -0.19 -11.30
N ASN A 37 -14.71 0.54 -10.44
CA ASN A 37 -16.04 1.03 -10.76
C ASN A 37 -16.00 2.12 -11.87
N PRO A 38 -16.58 1.86 -13.06
CA PRO A 38 -16.51 2.79 -14.20
C PRO A 38 -17.39 4.04 -14.02
N PHE A 39 -18.31 4.02 -13.06
CA PHE A 39 -19.21 5.13 -12.77
C PHE A 39 -18.59 6.14 -11.79
N GLN A 40 -17.47 5.80 -11.16
CA GLN A 40 -16.72 6.71 -10.29
C GLN A 40 -15.57 7.37 -11.07
N ARG A 41 -15.56 8.70 -11.11
CA ARG A 41 -14.48 9.47 -11.74
C ARG A 41 -13.35 9.70 -10.75
N HIS A 42 -12.42 8.75 -10.68
CA HIS A 42 -11.21 8.86 -9.87
C HIS A 42 -10.18 9.78 -10.56
N ARG A 43 -10.11 11.05 -10.17
CA ARG A 43 -9.08 11.97 -10.68
C ARG A 43 -7.77 11.72 -9.93
N LEU A 44 -6.72 11.34 -10.65
CA LEU A 44 -5.40 11.10 -10.06
C LEU A 44 -4.82 12.37 -9.41
N ALA A 45 -5.12 13.55 -9.93
CA ALA A 45 -4.73 14.82 -9.32
C ALA A 45 -5.29 14.98 -7.90
N ASP A 46 -6.58 14.70 -7.71
CA ASP A 46 -7.25 14.77 -6.40
C ASP A 46 -6.67 13.72 -5.44
N ILE A 47 -6.37 12.52 -5.96
CA ILE A 47 -5.73 11.44 -5.19
C ILE A 47 -4.30 11.82 -4.77
N ALA A 48 -3.56 12.56 -5.61
CA ALA A 48 -2.19 12.99 -5.36
C ALA A 48 -2.08 14.19 -4.40
N LEU A 49 -3.17 14.87 -4.06
CA LEU A 49 -3.13 15.96 -3.07
C LEU A 49 -2.53 15.47 -1.75
N HIS A 50 -1.58 16.22 -1.18
CA HIS A 50 -0.84 15.85 0.04
C HIS A 50 -0.12 14.50 -0.08
N HIS A 51 0.47 14.20 -1.24
CA HIS A 51 1.14 12.93 -1.52
C HIS A 51 2.22 12.57 -0.50
N GLU A 52 3.15 13.49 -0.21
CA GLU A 52 4.25 13.24 0.73
C GLU A 52 3.73 12.86 2.12
N THR A 53 2.75 13.60 2.63
CA THR A 53 2.09 13.28 3.92
C THR A 53 1.39 11.92 3.87
N LYS A 54 0.74 11.58 2.75
CA LYS A 54 0.10 10.26 2.56
C LYS A 54 1.14 9.14 2.56
N VAL A 55 2.29 9.32 1.91
CA VAL A 55 3.37 8.33 1.90
C VAL A 55 3.93 8.13 3.32
N ALA A 56 4.30 9.23 4.00
CA ALA A 56 4.87 9.19 5.34
C ALA A 56 3.94 8.57 6.39
N THR A 57 2.62 8.81 6.28
CA THR A 57 1.65 8.34 7.29
C THR A 57 1.00 7.00 6.96
N ARG A 58 1.03 6.54 5.70
CA ARG A 58 0.30 5.31 5.29
C ARG A 58 1.21 4.20 4.77
N LEU A 59 2.27 4.55 4.02
CA LEU A 59 3.12 3.55 3.37
C LEU A 59 4.40 3.29 4.17
N MET A 60 5.06 4.34 4.67
CA MET A 60 6.29 4.18 5.46
C MET A 60 6.09 3.30 6.71
N PRO A 61 5.02 3.44 7.51
CA PRO A 61 4.82 2.55 8.67
C PRO A 61 4.65 1.09 8.25
N THR A 62 3.91 0.85 7.15
CA THR A 62 3.71 -0.50 6.61
C THR A 62 5.04 -1.12 6.13
N TYR A 63 5.90 -0.33 5.47
CA TYR A 63 7.22 -0.77 5.05
C TYR A 63 8.10 -1.16 6.25
N HIS A 64 8.20 -0.29 7.26
CA HIS A 64 9.02 -0.57 8.44
C HIS A 64 8.53 -1.80 9.18
N GLU A 65 7.22 -1.94 9.35
CA GLU A 65 6.66 -3.11 10.03
C GLU A 65 6.85 -4.40 9.22
N TYR A 66 6.78 -4.35 7.89
CA TYR A 66 7.13 -5.49 7.05
C TYR A 66 8.58 -5.92 7.31
N VAL A 67 9.53 -4.97 7.30
CA VAL A 67 10.95 -5.26 7.58
C VAL A 67 11.11 -5.86 8.98
N GLU A 68 10.45 -5.30 10.00
CA GLU A 68 10.50 -5.81 11.37
C GLU A 68 9.99 -7.26 11.49
N ARG A 69 8.96 -7.62 10.69
CA ARG A 69 8.31 -8.93 10.77
C ARG A 69 9.00 -10.01 9.95
N PHE A 70 9.57 -9.65 8.81
CA PHE A 70 10.10 -10.61 7.84
C PHE A 70 11.62 -10.54 7.68
N ASP A 71 12.29 -9.59 8.35
CA ASP A 71 13.75 -9.37 8.31
C ASP A 71 14.29 -9.06 6.89
N GLU A 72 13.41 -8.62 5.99
CA GLU A 72 13.73 -8.24 4.61
C GLU A 72 12.81 -7.10 4.12
N PRO A 73 13.29 -6.24 3.20
CA PRO A 73 12.43 -5.20 2.62
C PRO A 73 11.38 -5.81 1.69
N PRO A 74 10.13 -5.29 1.69
CA PRO A 74 9.11 -5.71 0.74
C PRO A 74 9.55 -5.31 -0.68
N PRO A 75 9.64 -6.24 -1.64
CA PRO A 75 10.24 -5.94 -2.94
C PRO A 75 9.56 -4.81 -3.71
N LEU A 76 8.23 -4.88 -3.90
CA LEU A 76 7.50 -3.95 -4.75
C LEU A 76 7.16 -2.64 -4.03
N LEU A 77 6.81 -2.72 -2.74
CA LEU A 77 6.59 -1.55 -1.90
C LEU A 77 7.91 -0.80 -1.68
N GLY A 78 9.03 -1.51 -1.51
CA GLY A 78 10.36 -0.93 -1.41
C GLY A 78 10.77 -0.20 -2.69
N GLU A 79 10.50 -0.77 -3.87
CA GLU A 79 10.74 -0.12 -5.16
C GLU A 79 10.03 1.25 -5.26
N ILE A 80 8.76 1.34 -4.86
CA ILE A 80 8.02 2.62 -4.95
C ILE A 80 8.38 3.60 -3.84
N LEU A 81 8.90 3.12 -2.71
CA LEU A 81 9.29 3.96 -1.57
C LEU A 81 10.76 4.39 -1.61
N GLN A 82 11.54 3.89 -2.57
CA GLN A 82 12.96 4.21 -2.73
C GLN A 82 13.29 5.72 -2.59
N PRO A 83 12.51 6.66 -3.16
CA PRO A 83 12.79 8.09 -3.01
C PRO A 83 12.67 8.62 -1.56
N TYR A 84 11.87 7.96 -0.72
CA TYR A 84 11.57 8.37 0.65
C TYR A 84 12.48 7.71 1.69
N LEU A 85 13.10 6.58 1.34
CA LEU A 85 14.02 5.85 2.23
C LEU A 85 15.36 6.58 2.45
N HIS A 86 15.75 7.45 1.52
CA HIS A 86 17.03 8.16 1.56
C HIS A 86 16.94 9.55 2.23
N SER A 87 15.75 9.97 2.66
CA SER A 87 15.50 11.32 3.21
C SER A 87 15.62 11.42 4.73
N SER A 88 16.13 10.38 5.40
CA SER A 88 16.45 10.44 6.84
C SER A 88 17.92 10.78 7.04
N ASN A 89 18.26 12.07 6.87
CA ASN A 89 19.45 12.68 7.45
C ASN A 89 19.15 14.15 7.81
#